data_AF-A0AAU7PNL2-F1
#
_entry.id   AF-A0AAU7PNL2-F1
#
_cell.length_a   1.000
_cell.length_b   1.000
_cell.length_c   1.000
_cell.angle_alpha   90.00
_cell.angle_beta   90.00
_cell.angle_gamma   90.00
#
_symmetry.space_group_name_H-M   'P 1'
#
loop_
_entity.id
_entity.type
_entity.pdbx_description
1 polymer ?
#
loop_
_entity_poly.entity_id
_entity_poly.type
_entity_poly.pdbx_seq_one_letter_code
_entity_poly.pdbx_strand_id
1 'polypeptide(L)'
;MAYNVENSPGRYYQIMHNYQEAQLLFAAIRLNVFSHLDAPQTADAVAAALDCDKRQIELLLLSLTSCGWVNRQGDFYFNTPETKDFLSRSSEVFLGDALLFRENMTSLARLEQQVKSSDTPKTTYDFSEMARVTIPELYTGRVQAFLNQMTKLYPDTERPLHLLDLGGGTGILAIEFAKKFTNSKATIFEAPDVAEVTKEIVSQHHGERRVDVIAGDFNADVLGGPYDVIIASGILNFVKGNLSDFIGKISASLMEGGYLLIVGQYAEHEQNAPPNMLSWLSGLLNGAPLPPSSREIGLAVQDAGLTVADRMEDARYEGQIYRKGVSNSDVCSGDVIRSFIELNEQISNTKTNILDFGSEDMTFYRGEIHIIKMIGDFPGIHSAELARKFGITRPVVHKTLQKLMEQGLIIKEDDTEDKKRSLLYLTEKGKVAYREHEKYHNEQDKALFDFLADMPGEKLAAIKGFLDNAIGLIKNHA
;
A
#
# COMPACT_ATOMS: atom_id res chain seq x y z
N MET A 1 22.51 34.78 -31.33
CA MET A 1 21.06 34.61 -31.07
C MET A 1 20.94 33.77 -29.80
N ALA A 2 20.39 34.33 -28.72
CA ALA A 2 20.08 33.54 -27.53
C ALA A 2 18.71 32.90 -27.75
N TYR A 3 18.63 31.57 -27.68
CA TYR A 3 17.35 30.86 -27.72
C TYR A 3 16.63 31.09 -26.41
N ASN A 4 15.52 31.81 -26.44
CA ASN A 4 14.69 32.05 -25.27
C ASN A 4 13.71 30.89 -25.12
N VAL A 5 14.11 29.85 -24.38
CA VAL A 5 13.30 28.64 -24.16
C VAL A 5 12.67 28.71 -22.77
N GLU A 6 11.33 28.79 -22.71
CA GLU A 6 10.57 28.88 -21.46
C GLU A 6 10.59 27.58 -20.63
N ASN A 7 10.83 26.44 -21.28
CA ASN A 7 10.85 25.12 -20.66
C ASN A 7 12.27 24.63 -20.34
N SER A 8 12.44 23.95 -19.21
CA SER A 8 13.73 23.38 -18.79
C SER A 8 13.94 21.95 -19.32
N PRO A 9 15.13 21.62 -19.85
CA PRO A 9 15.48 20.25 -20.23
C PRO A 9 15.87 19.36 -19.02
N GLY A 10 15.83 19.88 -17.79
CA GLY A 10 16.36 19.21 -16.60
C GLY A 10 15.79 17.81 -16.36
N ARG A 11 14.51 17.57 -16.67
CA ARG A 11 13.89 16.24 -16.56
C ARG A 11 14.60 15.17 -17.40
N TYR A 12 15.03 15.51 -18.61
CA TYR A 12 15.68 14.55 -19.51
C TYR A 12 17.06 14.14 -19.00
N TYR A 13 17.83 15.10 -18.51
CA TYR A 13 19.12 14.83 -17.89
C TYR A 13 18.99 14.08 -16.56
N GLN A 14 17.95 14.37 -15.77
CA GLN A 14 17.67 13.62 -14.55
C GLN A 14 17.37 12.15 -14.84
N ILE A 15 16.58 11.85 -15.88
CA ILE A 15 16.31 10.46 -16.27
C ILE A 15 17.61 9.75 -16.66
N MET A 16 18.50 10.43 -17.40
CA MET A 16 19.78 9.86 -17.78
C MET A 16 20.69 9.60 -16.58
N HIS A 17 20.70 10.52 -15.62
CA HIS A 17 21.41 10.34 -14.36
C HIS A 17 20.85 9.16 -13.55
N ASN A 18 19.52 9.08 -13.39
CA ASN A 18 18.86 7.98 -12.67
C ASN A 18 19.15 6.62 -13.31
N TYR A 19 19.22 6.56 -14.64
CA TYR A 19 19.60 5.33 -15.36
C TYR A 19 21.04 4.92 -15.04
N GLN A 20 21.99 5.85 -15.08
CA GLN A 20 23.40 5.60 -14.72
C GLN A 20 23.55 5.19 -13.25
N GLU A 21 22.80 5.84 -12.36
CA GLU A 21 22.79 5.53 -10.94
C GLU A 21 22.22 4.13 -10.67
N ALA A 22 21.15 3.72 -11.35
CA ALA A 22 20.62 2.36 -11.26
C ALA A 22 21.66 1.33 -11.74
N GLN A 23 22.34 1.59 -12.86
CA GLN A 23 23.43 0.72 -13.34
C GLN A 23 24.56 0.60 -12.31
N LEU A 24 24.97 1.71 -11.71
CA LEU A 24 25.99 1.75 -10.64
C LEU A 24 25.56 0.90 -9.44
N LEU A 25 24.33 1.09 -8.96
CA LEU A 25 23.78 0.37 -7.82
C LEU A 25 23.75 -1.14 -8.08
N PHE A 26 23.18 -1.58 -9.20
CA PHE A 26 23.09 -3.01 -9.52
C PHE A 26 24.48 -3.64 -9.75
N ALA A 27 25.44 -2.91 -10.32
CA ALA A 27 26.82 -3.38 -10.43
C ALA A 27 27.45 -3.58 -9.05
N ALA A 28 27.26 -2.63 -8.12
CA ALA A 28 27.78 -2.72 -6.76
C ALA A 28 27.17 -3.88 -5.96
N ILE A 29 25.87 -4.16 -6.14
CA ILE A 29 25.20 -5.34 -5.54
C ILE A 29 25.79 -6.64 -6.10
N ARG A 30 25.96 -6.75 -7.43
CA ARG A 30 26.57 -7.93 -8.07
C ARG A 30 28.01 -8.17 -7.62
N LEU A 31 28.78 -7.10 -7.46
CA LEU A 31 30.16 -7.13 -6.95
C LEU A 31 30.24 -7.36 -5.44
N ASN A 32 29.10 -7.45 -4.73
CA ASN A 32 29.05 -7.63 -3.28
C ASN A 32 29.75 -6.51 -2.48
N VAL A 33 29.82 -5.29 -3.01
CA VAL A 33 30.57 -4.17 -2.41
C VAL A 33 30.10 -3.85 -0.99
N PHE A 34 28.77 -3.74 -0.81
CA PHE A 34 28.18 -3.33 0.47
C PHE A 34 28.51 -4.28 1.63
N SER A 35 28.62 -5.59 1.39
CA SER A 35 28.99 -6.55 2.42
C SER A 35 30.42 -6.36 2.95
N HIS A 36 31.29 -5.73 2.16
CA HIS A 36 32.66 -5.37 2.58
C HIS A 36 32.73 -4.01 3.27
N LEU A 37 31.60 -3.31 3.44
CA LEU A 37 31.53 -1.96 4.00
C LEU A 37 30.72 -1.88 5.31
N ASP A 38 30.41 -3.03 5.93
CA ASP A 38 29.72 -3.10 7.23
C ASP A 38 30.55 -2.48 8.38
N ALA A 39 31.86 -2.38 8.18
CA ALA A 39 32.80 -1.60 8.96
C ALA A 39 33.62 -0.68 8.02
N PRO A 40 34.17 0.44 8.51
CA PRO A 40 35.01 1.32 7.71
C PRO A 40 36.19 0.60 7.04
N GLN A 41 36.27 0.67 5.71
CA GLN A 41 37.34 0.05 4.90
C GLN A 41 37.98 1.05 3.94
N THR A 42 39.25 0.83 3.60
CA THR A 42 39.91 1.58 2.51
C THR A 42 39.59 0.95 1.15
N ALA A 43 39.75 1.72 0.07
CA ALA A 43 39.59 1.19 -1.30
C ALA A 43 40.53 0.01 -1.57
N ASP A 44 41.75 0.03 -1.02
CA ASP A 44 42.75 -1.06 -1.14
C ASP A 44 42.24 -2.35 -0.49
N ALA A 45 41.64 -2.25 0.70
CA ALA A 45 41.11 -3.41 1.41
C ALA A 45 39.91 -4.01 0.68
N VAL A 46 39.00 -3.17 0.18
CA VAL A 46 37.85 -3.62 -0.62
C VAL A 46 38.31 -4.26 -1.92
N ALA A 47 39.27 -3.66 -2.62
CA ALA A 47 39.83 -4.19 -3.87
C ALA A 47 40.51 -5.55 -3.67
N ALA A 48 41.29 -5.69 -2.60
CA ALA A 48 41.91 -6.97 -2.25
C ALA A 48 40.87 -8.05 -1.91
N ALA A 49 39.80 -7.69 -1.18
CA ALA A 49 38.74 -8.62 -0.82
C ALA A 49 37.89 -9.09 -2.01
N LEU A 50 37.71 -8.22 -3.01
CA LEU A 50 36.92 -8.48 -4.22
C LEU A 50 37.75 -8.95 -5.43
N ASP A 51 39.06 -9.15 -5.25
CA ASP A 51 40.01 -9.47 -6.35
C ASP A 51 39.88 -8.52 -7.55
N CYS A 52 39.82 -7.21 -7.26
CA CYS A 52 39.61 -6.15 -8.24
C CYS A 52 40.79 -5.19 -8.28
N ASP A 53 40.93 -4.47 -9.40
CA ASP A 53 41.90 -3.38 -9.50
C ASP A 53 41.54 -2.24 -8.52
N LYS A 54 42.52 -1.83 -7.71
CA LYS A 54 42.37 -0.77 -6.70
C LYS A 54 41.80 0.51 -7.29
N ARG A 55 42.32 0.96 -8.44
CA ARG A 55 41.91 2.23 -9.06
C ARG A 55 40.46 2.15 -9.52
N GLN A 56 40.03 1.02 -10.07
CA GLN A 56 38.62 0.83 -10.46
C GLN A 56 37.69 0.83 -9.25
N ILE A 57 38.06 0.15 -8.16
CA ILE A 57 37.26 0.13 -6.92
C ILE A 57 37.20 1.51 -6.28
N GLU A 58 38.30 2.25 -6.26
CA GLU A 58 38.29 3.62 -5.74
C GLU A 58 37.33 4.52 -6.51
N LEU A 59 37.32 4.45 -7.85
CA LEU A 59 36.37 5.20 -8.68
C LEU A 59 34.92 4.76 -8.41
N LEU A 60 34.67 3.45 -8.28
CA LEU A 60 33.35 2.91 -7.95
C LEU A 60 32.85 3.43 -6.59
N LEU A 61 33.69 3.37 -5.56
CA LEU A 61 33.35 3.85 -4.21
C LEU A 61 33.11 5.35 -4.19
N LEU A 62 33.92 6.14 -4.90
CA LEU A 62 33.69 7.58 -5.06
C LEU A 62 32.36 7.89 -5.75
N SER A 63 31.99 7.13 -6.79
CA SER A 63 30.69 7.26 -7.44
C SER A 63 29.54 6.90 -6.51
N LEU A 64 29.64 5.79 -5.76
CA LEU A 64 28.64 5.41 -4.76
C LEU A 64 28.49 6.48 -3.67
N THR A 65 29.59 7.09 -3.22
CA THR A 65 29.55 8.22 -2.29
C THR A 65 28.91 9.46 -2.90
N SER A 66 29.21 9.77 -4.17
CA SER A 66 28.61 10.92 -4.86
C SER A 66 27.09 10.78 -5.01
N CYS A 67 26.58 9.55 -5.13
CA CYS A 67 25.15 9.25 -5.18
C CYS A 67 24.52 9.04 -3.79
N GLY A 68 25.32 9.05 -2.72
CA GLY A 68 24.82 8.91 -1.34
C GLY A 68 24.57 7.47 -0.87
N TRP A 69 25.00 6.46 -1.63
CA TRP A 69 24.85 5.04 -1.25
C TRP A 69 25.90 4.56 -0.23
N VAL A 70 27.03 5.25 -0.14
CA VAL A 70 28.17 4.91 0.72
C VAL A 70 28.73 6.17 1.36
N ASN A 71 28.96 6.15 2.67
CA ASN A 71 29.63 7.23 3.38
C ASN A 71 31.15 7.16 3.20
N ARG A 72 31.80 8.32 3.26
CA ARG A 72 33.27 8.44 3.24
C ARG A 72 33.76 9.36 4.35
N GLN A 73 34.78 8.91 5.08
CA GLN A 73 35.51 9.71 6.07
C GLN A 73 37.02 9.52 5.86
N GLY A 74 37.70 10.55 5.34
CA GLY A 74 39.11 10.43 4.95
C GLY A 74 39.29 9.37 3.85
N ASP A 75 40.10 8.36 4.13
CA ASP A 75 40.37 7.24 3.21
C ASP A 75 39.45 6.04 3.43
N PHE A 76 38.51 6.13 4.38
CA PHE A 76 37.60 5.05 4.74
C PHE A 76 36.20 5.25 4.14
N TYR A 77 35.64 4.16 3.64
CA TYR A 77 34.29 4.03 3.12
C TYR A 77 33.48 3.08 4.02
N PHE A 78 32.20 3.34 4.20
CA PHE A 78 31.30 2.48 4.98
C PHE A 78 29.84 2.67 4.55
N ASN A 79 29.00 1.66 4.79
CA ASN A 79 27.58 1.71 4.46
C ASN A 79 26.86 2.88 5.14
N THR A 80 25.78 3.38 4.52
CA THR A 80 24.76 4.12 5.27
C THR A 80 23.95 3.14 6.13
N PRO A 81 23.16 3.61 7.11
CA PRO A 81 22.24 2.73 7.83
C PRO A 81 21.35 1.93 6.86
N GLU A 82 20.80 2.58 5.83
CA GLU A 82 19.91 1.95 4.86
C GLU A 82 20.64 0.92 3.98
N THR A 83 21.83 1.22 3.47
CA THR A 83 22.57 0.26 2.64
C THR A 83 23.16 -0.89 3.45
N LYS A 84 23.44 -0.68 4.74
CA LYS A 84 23.80 -1.75 5.67
C LYS A 84 22.63 -2.72 5.87
N ASP A 85 21.44 -2.19 6.12
CA ASP A 85 20.25 -3.03 6.37
C ASP A 85 19.82 -3.78 5.11
N PHE A 86 19.78 -3.12 3.94
CA PHE A 86 19.13 -3.71 2.76
C PHE A 86 20.07 -4.23 1.68
N LEU A 87 21.35 -3.85 1.68
CA LEU A 87 22.30 -4.21 0.61
C LEU A 87 23.53 -4.99 1.08
N SER A 88 23.71 -5.18 2.39
CA SER A 88 24.71 -6.12 2.93
C SER A 88 24.15 -7.53 3.00
N ARG A 89 24.91 -8.53 2.51
CA ARG A 89 24.53 -9.94 2.58
C ARG A 89 24.55 -10.52 4.00
N SER A 90 25.12 -9.79 4.97
CA SER A 90 25.10 -10.18 6.38
C SER A 90 23.75 -9.88 7.05
N SER A 91 22.89 -9.08 6.41
CA SER A 91 21.58 -8.68 6.92
C SER A 91 20.50 -9.72 6.66
N GLU A 92 19.62 -9.94 7.65
CA GLU A 92 18.43 -10.79 7.52
C GLU A 92 17.39 -10.20 6.55
N VAL A 93 17.45 -8.91 6.27
CA VAL A 93 16.55 -8.20 5.34
C VAL A 93 17.26 -7.76 4.05
N PHE A 94 18.31 -8.48 3.65
CA PHE A 94 19.02 -8.23 2.40
C PHE A 94 18.09 -8.32 1.17
N LEU A 95 18.00 -7.23 0.40
CA LEU A 95 17.13 -7.10 -0.78
C LEU A 95 17.86 -7.27 -2.11
N GLY A 96 19.19 -7.43 -2.12
CA GLY A 96 19.98 -7.38 -3.35
C GLY A 96 19.56 -8.44 -4.38
N ASP A 97 19.27 -9.67 -3.95
CA ASP A 97 18.85 -10.73 -4.88
C ASP A 97 17.46 -10.44 -5.47
N ALA A 98 16.52 -9.90 -4.68
CA ALA A 98 15.22 -9.44 -5.17
C ALA A 98 15.34 -8.28 -6.17
N LEU A 99 16.23 -7.32 -5.90
CA LEU A 99 16.47 -6.18 -6.78
C LEU A 99 17.06 -6.62 -8.13
N LEU A 100 18.05 -7.52 -8.11
CA LEU A 100 18.65 -8.08 -9.33
C LEU A 100 17.66 -8.96 -10.11
N PHE A 101 16.82 -9.73 -9.42
CA PHE A 101 15.74 -10.48 -10.05
C PHE A 101 14.76 -9.54 -10.77
N ARG A 102 14.32 -8.46 -10.10
CA ARG A 102 13.41 -7.46 -10.69
C ARG A 102 14.04 -6.71 -11.86
N GLU A 103 15.32 -6.34 -11.78
CA GLU A 103 16.06 -5.70 -12.88
C GLU A 103 15.99 -6.56 -14.16
N ASN A 104 16.20 -7.87 -14.03
CA ASN A 104 16.10 -8.80 -15.16
C ASN A 104 14.65 -8.99 -15.63
N MET A 105 13.73 -9.27 -14.70
CA MET A 105 12.31 -9.53 -14.98
C MET A 105 11.62 -8.35 -15.69
N THR A 106 11.96 -7.13 -15.29
CA THR A 106 11.35 -5.88 -15.79
C THR A 106 12.17 -5.18 -16.87
N SER A 107 13.21 -5.84 -17.38
CA SER A 107 14.13 -5.24 -18.35
C SER A 107 13.41 -4.76 -19.61
N LEU A 108 13.74 -3.54 -20.01
CA LEU A 108 13.24 -2.88 -21.23
C LEU A 108 14.31 -2.82 -22.33
N ALA A 109 15.37 -3.63 -22.23
CA ALA A 109 16.50 -3.61 -23.18
C ALA A 109 16.10 -3.88 -24.65
N ARG A 110 14.96 -4.53 -24.88
CA ARG A 110 14.41 -4.82 -26.22
C ARG A 110 13.13 -4.03 -26.55
N LEU A 111 12.82 -2.99 -25.78
CA LEU A 111 11.56 -2.24 -25.88
C LEU A 111 11.30 -1.74 -27.30
N GLU A 112 12.29 -1.15 -27.96
CA GLU A 112 12.15 -0.65 -29.34
C GLU A 112 11.78 -1.75 -30.33
N GLN A 113 12.36 -2.95 -30.18
CA GLN A 113 12.07 -4.09 -31.03
C GLN A 113 10.67 -4.63 -30.74
N GLN A 114 10.29 -4.75 -29.46
CA GLN A 114 8.98 -5.25 -29.05
C GLN A 114 7.84 -4.35 -29.54
N VAL A 115 7.98 -3.03 -29.41
CA VAL A 115 6.93 -2.09 -29.87
C VAL A 115 6.76 -2.10 -31.39
N LYS A 116 7.82 -2.36 -32.15
CA LYS A 116 7.77 -2.45 -33.63
C LYS A 116 7.31 -3.83 -34.13
N SER A 117 7.34 -4.84 -33.27
CA SER A 117 6.98 -6.21 -33.61
C SER A 117 5.47 -6.41 -33.58
N SER A 118 4.94 -7.19 -34.52
CA SER A 118 3.59 -7.74 -34.44
C SER A 118 3.53 -9.04 -33.64
N ASP A 119 4.67 -9.68 -33.40
CA ASP A 119 4.76 -10.90 -32.60
C ASP A 119 4.75 -10.55 -31.11
N THR A 120 3.88 -11.26 -30.37
CA THR A 120 3.80 -11.19 -28.91
C THR A 120 4.39 -12.49 -28.35
N PRO A 121 5.69 -12.52 -27.97
CA PRO A 121 6.24 -13.67 -27.27
C PRO A 121 5.48 -13.84 -25.96
N LYS A 122 5.18 -15.08 -25.55
CA LYS A 122 4.66 -15.34 -24.21
C LYS A 122 5.85 -15.45 -23.26
N THR A 123 6.01 -14.51 -22.32
CA THR A 123 6.94 -14.73 -21.22
C THR A 123 6.36 -15.74 -20.25
N THR A 124 7.26 -16.54 -19.68
CA THR A 124 6.99 -17.30 -18.47
C THR A 124 7.77 -16.60 -17.36
N TYR A 125 7.09 -16.14 -16.32
CA TYR A 125 7.77 -15.64 -15.13
C TYR A 125 8.25 -16.82 -14.30
N ASP A 126 9.46 -16.72 -13.76
CA ASP A 126 9.94 -17.67 -12.77
C ASP A 126 9.37 -17.29 -11.39
N PHE A 127 8.10 -17.64 -11.18
CA PHE A 127 7.41 -17.40 -9.91
C PHE A 127 8.06 -18.16 -8.75
N SER A 128 8.72 -19.29 -9.05
CA SER A 128 9.45 -20.10 -8.08
C SER A 128 10.66 -19.36 -7.54
N GLU A 129 11.51 -18.82 -8.42
CA GLU A 129 12.66 -18.01 -8.00
C GLU A 129 12.22 -16.72 -7.31
N MET A 130 11.18 -16.06 -7.85
CA MET A 130 10.62 -14.87 -7.22
C MET A 130 10.17 -15.15 -5.77
N ALA A 131 9.54 -16.31 -5.52
CA ALA A 131 9.14 -16.69 -4.18
C ALA A 131 10.33 -16.83 -3.22
N ARG A 132 11.49 -17.32 -3.70
CA ARG A 132 12.70 -17.46 -2.85
C ARG A 132 13.30 -16.09 -2.53
N VAL A 133 13.53 -15.27 -3.56
CA VAL A 133 14.30 -14.03 -3.40
C VAL A 133 13.52 -12.91 -2.71
N THR A 134 12.19 -12.97 -2.69
CA THR A 134 11.34 -11.90 -2.12
C THR A 134 10.98 -12.08 -0.64
N ILE A 135 11.38 -13.18 0.02
CA ILE A 135 11.12 -13.40 1.46
C ILE A 135 11.60 -12.21 2.32
N PRO A 136 12.84 -11.70 2.17
CA PRO A 136 13.32 -10.56 2.97
C PRO A 136 12.47 -9.30 2.78
N GLU A 137 11.98 -9.07 1.56
CA GLU A 137 11.11 -7.93 1.23
C GLU A 137 9.83 -7.94 2.07
N LEU A 138 9.23 -9.12 2.31
CA LEU A 138 8.02 -9.26 3.12
C LEU A 138 8.24 -8.82 4.58
N TYR A 139 9.42 -9.08 5.13
CA TYR A 139 9.79 -8.70 6.49
C TYR A 139 10.16 -7.22 6.64
N THR A 140 10.27 -6.47 5.54
CA THR A 140 10.51 -5.02 5.62
C THR A 140 9.26 -4.22 6.04
N GLY A 141 8.11 -4.85 6.27
CA GLY A 141 6.91 -4.20 6.81
C GLY A 141 5.59 -4.89 6.44
N ARG A 142 5.57 -5.64 5.33
CA ARG A 142 4.34 -6.30 4.84
C ARG A 142 3.77 -7.31 5.83
N VAL A 143 4.62 -8.14 6.42
CA VAL A 143 4.20 -9.11 7.45
C VAL A 143 3.55 -8.36 8.62
N GLN A 144 4.18 -7.29 9.12
CA GLN A 144 3.68 -6.55 10.27
C GLN A 144 2.35 -5.85 9.96
N ALA A 145 2.23 -5.20 8.79
CA ALA A 145 1.00 -4.57 8.35
C ALA A 145 -0.15 -5.58 8.26
N PHE A 146 0.11 -6.73 7.65
CA PHE A 146 -0.84 -7.83 7.55
C PHE A 146 -1.27 -8.36 8.94
N LEU A 147 -0.32 -8.65 9.83
CA LEU A 147 -0.64 -9.17 11.17
C LEU A 147 -1.39 -8.15 12.04
N ASN A 148 -1.06 -6.86 11.93
CA ASN A 148 -1.80 -5.79 12.60
C ASN A 148 -3.24 -5.77 12.12
N GLN A 149 -3.45 -5.88 10.81
CA GLN A 149 -4.78 -5.89 10.24
C GLN A 149 -5.57 -7.15 10.64
N MET A 150 -4.94 -8.33 10.66
CA MET A 150 -5.59 -9.55 11.13
C MET A 150 -5.96 -9.46 12.61
N THR A 151 -5.10 -8.87 13.45
CA THR A 151 -5.39 -8.65 14.88
C THR A 151 -6.53 -7.65 15.07
N LYS A 152 -6.65 -6.64 14.20
CA LYS A 152 -7.79 -5.70 14.23
C LYS A 152 -9.12 -6.41 13.91
N LEU A 153 -9.12 -7.31 12.92
CA LEU A 153 -10.32 -8.07 12.54
C LEU A 153 -10.66 -9.18 13.54
N TYR A 154 -9.65 -9.83 14.10
CA TYR A 154 -9.74 -10.90 15.09
C TYR A 154 -8.86 -10.61 16.30
N PRO A 155 -9.35 -9.84 17.29
CA PRO A 155 -8.56 -9.45 18.46
C PRO A 155 -8.17 -10.60 19.38
N ASP A 156 -8.99 -11.66 19.41
CA ASP A 156 -8.69 -12.89 20.14
C ASP A 156 -7.79 -13.79 19.28
N THR A 157 -6.49 -13.75 19.56
CA THR A 157 -5.47 -14.55 18.85
C THR A 157 -5.50 -16.04 19.22
N GLU A 158 -6.24 -16.42 20.27
CA GLU A 158 -6.43 -17.83 20.65
C GLU A 158 -7.66 -18.45 19.99
N ARG A 159 -8.55 -17.65 19.40
CA ARG A 159 -9.66 -18.16 18.60
C ARG A 159 -9.11 -19.00 17.44
N PRO A 160 -9.56 -20.27 17.28
CA PRO A 160 -9.18 -21.07 16.12
C PRO A 160 -9.75 -20.44 14.84
N LEU A 161 -8.87 -20.11 13.90
CA LEU A 161 -9.19 -19.59 12.58
C LEU A 161 -8.55 -20.47 11.50
N HIS A 162 -9.13 -20.47 10.31
CA HIS A 162 -8.55 -21.10 9.13
C HIS A 162 -8.35 -20.05 8.03
N LEU A 163 -7.09 -19.81 7.67
CA LEU A 163 -6.70 -18.88 6.61
C LEU A 163 -6.42 -19.62 5.30
N LEU A 164 -6.88 -19.10 4.17
CA LEU A 164 -6.40 -19.44 2.84
C LEU A 164 -5.53 -18.31 2.29
N ASP A 165 -4.29 -18.62 1.92
CA ASP A 165 -3.40 -17.75 1.14
C ASP A 165 -3.44 -18.22 -0.32
N LEU A 166 -4.26 -17.56 -1.14
CA LEU A 166 -4.52 -17.95 -2.52
C LEU A 166 -3.48 -17.31 -3.44
N GLY A 167 -2.61 -18.13 -4.03
CA GLY A 167 -1.40 -17.68 -4.72
C GLY A 167 -0.39 -17.06 -3.75
N GLY A 168 -0.17 -17.70 -2.59
CA GLY A 168 0.66 -17.17 -1.50
C GLY A 168 2.17 -17.11 -1.76
N GLY A 169 2.63 -17.69 -2.88
CA GLY A 169 4.02 -17.75 -3.34
C GLY A 169 4.97 -18.25 -2.27
N THR A 170 5.62 -17.31 -1.58
CA THR A 170 6.50 -17.57 -0.44
C THR A 170 5.84 -18.37 0.70
N GLY A 171 4.53 -18.21 0.89
CA GLY A 171 3.81 -18.75 2.04
C GLY A 171 4.07 -18.04 3.38
N ILE A 172 4.92 -17.00 3.40
CA ILE A 172 5.34 -16.33 4.65
C ILE A 172 4.16 -15.68 5.38
N LEU A 173 3.19 -15.11 4.66
CA LEU A 173 2.00 -14.53 5.30
C LEU A 173 1.19 -15.60 6.05
N ALA A 174 0.97 -16.77 5.44
CA ALA A 174 0.32 -17.91 6.08
C ALA A 174 1.12 -18.45 7.29
N ILE A 175 2.45 -18.56 7.16
CA ILE A 175 3.34 -19.01 8.25
C ILE A 175 3.28 -18.06 9.44
N GLU A 176 3.43 -16.76 9.20
CA GLU A 176 3.42 -15.74 10.25
C GLU A 176 2.02 -15.57 10.86
N PHE A 177 0.96 -15.69 10.06
CA PHE A 177 -0.41 -15.77 10.57
C PHE A 177 -0.56 -16.91 11.55
N ALA A 178 -0.16 -18.12 11.17
CA ALA A 178 -0.22 -19.27 12.07
C ALA A 178 0.61 -18.97 13.32
N LYS A 179 1.86 -18.50 13.24
CA LYS A 179 2.66 -18.17 14.43
C LYS A 179 1.95 -17.20 15.38
N LYS A 180 1.29 -16.17 14.85
CA LYS A 180 0.57 -15.17 15.64
C LYS A 180 -0.73 -15.69 16.25
N PHE A 181 -1.51 -16.46 15.50
CA PHE A 181 -2.79 -17.05 15.93
C PHE A 181 -2.58 -18.53 16.31
N THR A 182 -2.32 -18.79 17.59
CA THR A 182 -1.70 -20.03 18.08
C THR A 182 -2.55 -21.29 17.84
N ASN A 183 -3.87 -21.17 17.88
CA ASN A 183 -4.81 -22.26 17.64
C ASN A 183 -5.30 -22.34 16.18
N SER A 184 -4.77 -21.48 15.30
CA SER A 184 -5.20 -21.38 13.91
C SER A 184 -4.35 -22.23 12.96
N LYS A 185 -4.94 -22.52 11.81
CA LYS A 185 -4.29 -23.18 10.67
C LYS A 185 -4.31 -22.26 9.44
N ALA A 186 -3.40 -22.52 8.52
CA ALA A 186 -3.39 -21.87 7.22
C ALA A 186 -3.26 -22.91 6.11
N THR A 187 -3.82 -22.58 4.95
CA THR A 187 -3.68 -23.34 3.71
C THR A 187 -3.14 -22.39 2.67
N ILE A 188 -2.07 -22.77 1.99
CA ILE A 188 -1.53 -22.05 0.84
C ILE A 188 -1.97 -22.81 -0.40
N PHE A 189 -2.61 -22.12 -1.34
CA PHE A 189 -3.00 -22.72 -2.62
C PHE A 189 -2.13 -22.13 -3.72
N GLU A 190 -1.33 -22.95 -4.39
CA GLU A 190 -0.32 -22.50 -5.35
C GLU A 190 -0.26 -23.35 -6.63
N ALA A 191 0.28 -22.76 -7.69
CA ALA A 191 0.55 -23.48 -8.93
C ALA A 191 1.57 -24.61 -8.68
N PRO A 192 1.49 -25.77 -9.37
CA PRO A 192 2.32 -26.92 -9.05
C PRO A 192 3.83 -26.69 -9.05
N ASP A 193 4.32 -25.82 -9.92
CA ASP A 193 5.74 -25.43 -10.00
C ASP A 193 6.18 -24.60 -8.79
N VAL A 194 5.35 -23.65 -8.34
CA VAL A 194 5.63 -22.80 -7.18
C VAL A 194 5.41 -23.55 -5.87
N ALA A 195 4.41 -24.43 -5.81
CA ALA A 195 4.03 -25.15 -4.60
C ALA A 195 5.16 -26.02 -4.03
N GLU A 196 6.05 -26.56 -4.86
CA GLU A 196 7.23 -27.30 -4.39
C GLU A 196 8.19 -26.38 -3.61
N VAL A 197 8.47 -25.18 -4.14
CA VAL A 197 9.25 -24.16 -3.44
C VAL A 197 8.57 -23.71 -2.16
N THR A 198 7.25 -23.48 -2.20
CA THR A 198 6.46 -23.09 -1.03
C THR A 198 6.57 -24.14 0.09
N LYS A 199 6.49 -25.45 -0.23
CA LYS A 199 6.64 -26.53 0.76
C LYS A 199 8.03 -26.51 1.41
N GLU A 200 9.08 -26.30 0.62
CA GLU A 200 10.44 -26.16 1.15
C GLU A 200 10.54 -25.00 2.14
N ILE A 201 9.99 -23.83 1.79
CA ILE A 201 9.97 -22.65 2.66
C ILE A 201 9.18 -22.95 3.94
N VAL A 202 7.97 -23.51 3.84
CA VAL A 202 7.17 -23.90 5.02
C VAL A 202 7.98 -24.82 5.95
N SER A 203 8.76 -25.76 5.39
CA SER A 203 9.60 -26.65 6.19
C SER A 203 10.79 -25.96 6.85
N GLN A 204 11.48 -25.07 6.13
CA GLN A 204 12.57 -24.26 6.66
C GLN A 204 12.12 -23.36 7.82
N HIS A 205 10.86 -22.91 7.81
CA HIS A 205 10.25 -22.12 8.88
C HIS A 205 9.49 -22.96 9.93
N HIS A 206 9.58 -24.30 9.87
CA HIS A 206 8.95 -25.25 10.80
C HIS A 206 7.42 -25.08 10.92
N GLY A 207 6.76 -24.75 9.80
CA GLY A 207 5.33 -24.45 9.72
C GLY A 207 4.42 -25.66 9.47
N GLU A 208 4.97 -26.84 9.18
CA GLU A 208 4.23 -27.99 8.61
C GLU A 208 3.12 -28.52 9.52
N ARG A 209 3.19 -28.25 10.83
CA ARG A 209 2.14 -28.66 11.77
C ARG A 209 0.82 -27.90 11.59
N ARG A 210 0.86 -26.70 11.01
CA ARG A 210 -0.28 -25.77 10.95
C ARG A 210 -0.48 -25.09 9.60
N VAL A 211 0.44 -25.29 8.67
CA VAL A 211 0.39 -24.73 7.32
C VAL A 211 0.43 -25.86 6.31
N ASP A 212 -0.67 -26.04 5.58
CA ASP A 212 -0.80 -26.99 4.49
C ASP A 212 -0.54 -26.29 3.15
N VAL A 213 0.06 -26.99 2.18
CA VAL A 213 0.26 -26.48 0.81
C VAL A 213 -0.51 -27.37 -0.18
N ILE A 214 -1.42 -26.76 -0.92
CA ILE A 214 -2.21 -27.41 -1.98
C ILE A 214 -1.70 -26.92 -3.34
N ALA A 215 -1.30 -27.87 -4.19
CA ALA A 215 -0.92 -27.59 -5.57
C ALA A 215 -2.16 -27.68 -6.49
N GLY A 216 -2.41 -26.67 -7.31
CA GLY A 216 -3.51 -26.65 -8.28
C GLY A 216 -3.61 -25.38 -9.11
N ASP A 217 -4.55 -25.33 -10.06
CA ASP A 217 -4.92 -24.13 -10.81
C ASP A 217 -6.16 -23.49 -10.17
N PHE A 218 -6.00 -22.34 -9.51
CA PHE A 218 -7.11 -21.66 -8.83
C PHE A 218 -8.23 -21.25 -9.80
N ASN A 219 -7.99 -21.18 -11.11
CA ASN A 219 -9.02 -20.88 -12.10
C ASN A 219 -9.97 -22.08 -12.27
N ALA A 220 -9.45 -23.31 -12.17
CA ALA A 220 -10.21 -24.52 -12.46
C ALA A 220 -10.59 -25.30 -11.18
N ASP A 221 -9.65 -25.47 -10.27
CA ASP A 221 -9.74 -26.44 -9.17
C ASP A 221 -10.50 -25.87 -7.96
N VAL A 222 -11.19 -26.73 -7.22
CA VAL A 222 -11.90 -26.32 -5.99
C VAL A 222 -10.91 -25.84 -4.92
N LEU A 223 -11.22 -24.73 -4.24
CA LEU A 223 -10.31 -24.11 -3.26
C LEU A 223 -10.40 -24.76 -1.86
N GLY A 224 -11.41 -25.59 -1.61
CA GLY A 224 -11.71 -26.13 -0.27
C GLY A 224 -12.45 -25.13 0.62
N GLY A 225 -12.42 -25.34 1.94
CA GLY A 225 -13.06 -24.46 2.94
C GLY A 225 -14.00 -25.20 3.91
N PRO A 226 -14.75 -24.46 4.75
CA PRO A 226 -14.82 -23.00 4.81
C PRO A 226 -13.61 -22.35 5.49
N TYR A 227 -13.20 -21.17 5.03
CA TYR A 227 -12.11 -20.37 5.61
C TYR A 227 -12.66 -19.14 6.37
N ASP A 228 -12.02 -18.75 7.46
CA ASP A 228 -12.29 -17.48 8.16
C ASP A 228 -11.77 -16.28 7.38
N VAL A 229 -10.58 -16.45 6.76
CA VAL A 229 -9.90 -15.41 5.99
C VAL A 229 -9.38 -16.00 4.68
N ILE A 230 -9.62 -15.31 3.57
CA ILE A 230 -8.95 -15.59 2.29
C ILE A 230 -8.13 -14.36 1.89
N ILE A 231 -6.86 -14.55 1.56
CA ILE A 231 -5.99 -13.52 0.96
C ILE A 231 -5.86 -13.81 -0.53
N ALA A 232 -6.12 -12.79 -1.35
CA ALA A 232 -5.88 -12.80 -2.78
C ALA A 232 -4.93 -11.64 -3.12
N SER A 233 -3.62 -11.91 -3.10
CA SER A 233 -2.60 -10.87 -3.25
C SER A 233 -1.87 -10.95 -4.58
N GLY A 234 -2.11 -10.00 -5.49
CA GLY A 234 -1.44 -9.91 -6.79
C GLY A 234 -1.88 -10.99 -7.79
N ILE A 235 -2.89 -11.79 -7.44
CA ILE A 235 -3.35 -12.91 -8.27
C ILE A 235 -4.43 -12.54 -9.28
N LEU A 236 -5.12 -11.40 -9.11
CA LEU A 236 -6.25 -11.02 -9.97
C LEU A 236 -5.84 -10.82 -11.43
N ASN A 237 -4.57 -10.49 -11.67
CA ASN A 237 -3.99 -10.35 -13.02
C ASN A 237 -3.91 -11.69 -13.76
N PHE A 238 -4.02 -12.81 -13.05
CA PHE A 238 -3.88 -14.15 -13.60
C PHE A 238 -5.21 -14.91 -13.64
N VAL A 239 -6.31 -14.23 -13.29
CA VAL A 239 -7.67 -14.77 -13.40
C VAL A 239 -8.02 -14.91 -14.87
N LYS A 240 -8.43 -16.12 -15.25
CA LYS A 240 -8.89 -16.46 -16.59
C LYS A 240 -10.41 -16.49 -16.59
N GLY A 241 -11.03 -15.90 -17.62
CA GLY A 241 -12.48 -15.89 -17.77
C GLY A 241 -13.15 -14.77 -16.99
N ASN A 242 -14.34 -15.03 -16.45
CA ASN A 242 -15.16 -14.02 -15.78
C ASN A 242 -14.71 -13.81 -14.33
N LEU A 243 -14.40 -12.56 -13.97
CA LEU A 243 -13.99 -12.19 -12.62
C LEU A 243 -15.07 -12.44 -11.57
N SER A 244 -16.35 -12.18 -11.88
CA SER A 244 -17.47 -12.44 -10.96
C SER A 244 -17.59 -13.93 -10.61
N ASP A 245 -17.37 -14.83 -11.57
CA ASP A 245 -17.38 -16.27 -11.30
C ASP A 245 -16.23 -16.66 -10.35
N PHE A 246 -15.05 -16.08 -10.56
CA PHE A 246 -13.88 -16.32 -9.71
C PHE A 246 -14.06 -15.77 -8.29
N ILE A 247 -14.57 -14.54 -8.14
CA ILE A 247 -14.87 -13.97 -6.82
C ILE A 247 -16.03 -14.73 -6.15
N GLY A 248 -17.01 -15.19 -6.91
CA GLY A 248 -18.08 -16.08 -6.44
C GLY A 248 -17.53 -17.39 -5.86
N LYS A 249 -16.55 -18.00 -6.51
CA LYS A 249 -15.83 -19.19 -6.02
C LYS A 249 -15.06 -18.92 -4.72
N ILE A 250 -14.40 -17.77 -4.62
CA ILE A 250 -13.74 -17.32 -3.37
C ILE A 250 -14.79 -17.16 -2.26
N SER A 251 -15.87 -16.43 -2.52
CA SER A 251 -16.96 -16.22 -1.56
C SER A 251 -17.57 -17.54 -1.10
N ALA A 252 -17.80 -18.51 -2.01
CA ALA A 252 -18.31 -19.84 -1.67
C ALA A 252 -17.38 -20.62 -0.71
N SER A 253 -16.08 -20.37 -0.77
CA SER A 253 -15.06 -20.99 0.10
C SER A 253 -14.89 -20.25 1.44
N LEU A 254 -15.43 -19.04 1.56
CA LEU A 254 -15.37 -18.22 2.77
C LEU A 254 -16.55 -18.55 3.70
N MET A 255 -16.30 -18.57 5.01
CA MET A 255 -17.37 -18.73 6.00
C MET A 255 -18.27 -17.48 6.06
N GLU A 256 -19.49 -17.65 6.57
CA GLU A 256 -20.35 -16.52 6.86
C GLU A 256 -19.72 -15.60 7.92
N GLY A 257 -19.67 -14.31 7.66
CA GLY A 257 -18.99 -13.32 8.50
C GLY A 257 -17.46 -13.28 8.34
N GLY A 258 -16.88 -14.17 7.51
CA GLY A 258 -15.44 -14.21 7.21
C GLY A 258 -14.99 -13.08 6.28
N TYR A 259 -13.68 -12.93 6.13
CA TYR A 259 -13.06 -11.82 5.39
C TYR A 259 -12.28 -12.24 4.15
N LEU A 260 -12.45 -11.48 3.07
CA LEU A 260 -11.60 -11.53 1.87
C LEU A 260 -10.70 -10.29 1.86
N LEU A 261 -9.39 -10.50 1.83
CA LEU A 261 -8.39 -9.45 1.63
C LEU A 261 -7.88 -9.52 0.18
N ILE A 262 -8.17 -8.48 -0.61
CA ILE A 262 -7.61 -8.31 -1.95
C ILE A 262 -6.46 -7.30 -1.87
N VAL A 263 -5.25 -7.70 -2.26
CA VAL A 263 -4.07 -6.83 -2.32
C VAL A 263 -3.60 -6.76 -3.76
N GLY A 264 -3.46 -5.56 -4.30
CA GLY A 264 -3.06 -5.35 -5.68
C GLY A 264 -3.44 -3.97 -6.18
N GLN A 265 -2.82 -3.56 -7.28
CA GLN A 265 -3.14 -2.29 -7.92
C GLN A 265 -4.05 -2.51 -9.11
N TYR A 266 -4.98 -1.57 -9.29
CA TYR A 266 -6.11 -1.69 -10.18
C TYR A 266 -5.83 -0.96 -11.49
N ALA A 267 -6.35 -1.49 -12.60
CA ALA A 267 -6.43 -0.68 -13.81
C ALA A 267 -7.47 0.42 -13.58
N GLU A 268 -7.05 1.64 -13.30
CA GLU A 268 -7.98 2.77 -13.38
C GLU A 268 -8.38 2.97 -14.83
N HIS A 269 -9.68 2.93 -15.10
CA HIS A 269 -10.25 3.35 -16.38
C HIS A 269 -11.28 4.44 -16.13
N GLU A 270 -10.92 5.68 -16.49
CA GLU A 270 -11.87 6.67 -17.04
C GLU A 270 -11.23 7.90 -17.71
N GLN A 271 -9.89 8.07 -17.69
CA GLN A 271 -9.15 9.03 -18.55
C GLN A 271 -7.61 8.99 -18.38
N ASN A 272 -7.09 8.28 -17.37
CA ASN A 272 -5.66 8.20 -17.05
C ASN A 272 -5.09 6.81 -17.36
N ALA A 273 -3.78 6.73 -17.58
CA ALA A 273 -3.08 5.45 -17.67
C ALA A 273 -3.04 4.76 -16.29
N PRO A 274 -3.15 3.42 -16.20
CA PRO A 274 -3.07 2.73 -14.92
C PRO A 274 -1.79 3.08 -14.14
N PRO A 275 -1.87 3.15 -12.80
CA PRO A 275 -0.65 3.23 -11.99
C PRO A 275 0.24 2.03 -12.30
N ASN A 276 1.57 2.23 -12.26
CA ASN A 276 2.57 1.18 -12.48
C ASN A 276 2.60 0.48 -13.84
N MET A 277 2.03 1.09 -14.90
CA MET A 277 2.20 0.64 -16.28
C MET A 277 3.67 0.39 -16.64
N LEU A 278 4.59 1.25 -16.19
CA LEU A 278 6.03 1.08 -16.44
C LEU A 278 6.58 -0.21 -15.81
N SER A 279 6.23 -0.48 -14.56
CA SER A 279 6.71 -1.65 -13.81
C SER A 279 6.28 -2.98 -14.44
N TRP A 280 5.16 -2.98 -15.17
CA TRP A 280 4.62 -4.16 -15.84
C TRP A 280 4.78 -4.14 -17.36
N LEU A 281 5.35 -3.08 -17.94
CA LEU A 281 5.40 -2.88 -19.40
C LEU A 281 6.02 -4.07 -20.13
N SER A 282 7.13 -4.60 -19.61
CA SER A 282 7.78 -5.80 -20.17
C SER A 282 6.84 -7.01 -20.19
N GLY A 283 6.04 -7.20 -19.14
CA GLY A 283 5.02 -8.25 -19.08
C GLY A 283 3.90 -8.06 -20.08
N LEU A 284 3.34 -6.86 -20.11
CA LEU A 284 2.21 -6.51 -20.98
C LEU A 284 2.58 -6.65 -22.46
N LEU A 285 3.78 -6.20 -22.85
CA LEU A 285 4.29 -6.36 -24.22
C LEU A 285 4.52 -7.83 -24.61
N ASN A 286 4.62 -8.72 -23.63
CA ASN A 286 4.74 -10.15 -23.83
C ASN A 286 3.42 -10.90 -23.49
N GLY A 287 2.30 -10.20 -23.56
CA GLY A 287 0.96 -10.80 -23.53
C GLY A 287 0.38 -11.07 -22.14
N ALA A 288 0.99 -10.56 -21.06
CA ALA A 288 0.31 -10.51 -19.77
C ALA A 288 -0.93 -9.60 -19.87
N PRO A 289 -2.08 -10.00 -19.29
CA PRO A 289 -3.27 -9.17 -19.32
C PRO A 289 -3.12 -7.94 -18.41
N LEU A 290 -3.93 -6.92 -18.65
CA LEU A 290 -4.08 -5.82 -17.72
C LEU A 290 -4.77 -6.31 -16.42
N PRO A 291 -4.44 -5.72 -15.27
CA PRO A 291 -5.19 -5.96 -14.04
C PRO A 291 -6.67 -5.59 -14.22
N PRO A 292 -7.61 -6.25 -13.53
CA PRO A 292 -8.99 -5.79 -13.48
C PRO A 292 -9.10 -4.38 -12.90
N SER A 293 -10.11 -3.65 -13.36
CA SER A 293 -10.42 -2.32 -12.83
C SER A 293 -11.12 -2.38 -11.47
N SER A 294 -11.03 -1.29 -10.71
CA SER A 294 -11.75 -1.15 -9.44
C SER A 294 -13.26 -1.35 -9.60
N ARG A 295 -13.81 -0.95 -10.76
CA ARG A 295 -15.23 -1.14 -11.10
C ARG A 295 -15.57 -2.61 -11.31
N GLU A 296 -14.76 -3.34 -12.08
CA GLU A 296 -14.97 -4.78 -12.32
C GLU A 296 -14.88 -5.58 -11.02
N ILE A 297 -13.90 -5.26 -10.17
CA ILE A 297 -13.77 -5.88 -8.84
C ILE A 297 -14.97 -5.53 -7.97
N GLY A 298 -15.39 -4.25 -7.95
CA GLY A 298 -16.54 -3.79 -7.17
C GLY A 298 -17.84 -4.50 -7.53
N LEU A 299 -18.09 -4.73 -8.82
CA LEU A 299 -19.24 -5.53 -9.28
C LEU A 299 -19.09 -7.00 -8.88
N ALA A 300 -17.92 -7.60 -9.10
CA ALA A 300 -17.68 -9.00 -8.80
C ALA A 300 -17.83 -9.35 -7.30
N VAL A 301 -17.33 -8.48 -6.40
CA VAL A 301 -17.50 -8.68 -4.95
C VAL A 301 -18.95 -8.47 -4.52
N GLN A 302 -19.66 -7.52 -5.11
CA GLN A 302 -21.08 -7.28 -4.82
C GLN A 302 -21.94 -8.48 -5.24
N ASP A 303 -21.74 -8.99 -6.47
CA ASP A 303 -22.43 -10.17 -6.99
C ASP A 303 -22.18 -11.42 -6.12
N ALA A 304 -21.02 -11.49 -5.48
CA ALA A 304 -20.62 -12.58 -4.61
C ALA A 304 -21.09 -12.42 -3.14
N GLY A 305 -21.90 -11.40 -2.83
CA GLY A 305 -22.41 -11.15 -1.47
C GLY A 305 -21.34 -10.68 -0.48
N LEU A 306 -20.30 -10.01 -0.98
CA LEU A 306 -19.22 -9.43 -0.18
C LEU A 306 -19.38 -7.92 -0.10
N THR A 307 -19.24 -7.36 1.10
CA THR A 307 -19.32 -5.91 1.35
C THR A 307 -17.99 -5.37 1.86
N VAL A 308 -17.62 -4.16 1.45
CA VAL A 308 -16.43 -3.47 1.96
C VAL A 308 -16.51 -3.36 3.49
N ALA A 309 -15.45 -3.79 4.17
CA ALA A 309 -15.36 -3.78 5.64
C ALA A 309 -14.24 -2.89 6.16
N ASP A 310 -13.09 -2.88 5.50
CA ASP A 310 -11.92 -2.10 5.92
C ASP A 310 -10.94 -1.92 4.76
N ARG A 311 -9.91 -1.10 4.96
CA ARG A 311 -8.80 -0.93 4.02
C ARG A 311 -7.47 -1.03 4.75
N MET A 312 -6.50 -1.68 4.11
CA MET A 312 -5.12 -1.71 4.57
C MET A 312 -4.35 -0.62 3.82
N GLU A 313 -3.91 0.41 4.55
CA GLU A 313 -3.09 1.52 4.03
C GLU A 313 -1.70 1.48 4.68
N ASP A 314 -0.79 0.65 4.12
CA ASP A 314 0.65 0.81 4.34
C ASP A 314 1.25 1.44 3.08
N ALA A 315 2.22 2.35 3.23
CA ALA A 315 2.85 3.10 2.14
C ALA A 315 3.40 2.25 0.98
N ARG A 316 3.56 0.93 1.17
CA ARG A 316 3.98 -0.02 0.12
C ARG A 316 2.94 -1.09 -0.23
N TYR A 317 1.88 -1.26 0.56
CA TYR A 317 0.92 -2.34 0.40
C TYR A 317 -0.50 -1.84 0.63
N GLU A 318 -1.21 -1.59 -0.47
CA GLU A 318 -2.61 -1.21 -0.45
C GLU A 318 -3.50 -2.42 -0.73
N GLY A 319 -4.53 -2.61 0.09
CA GLY A 319 -5.50 -3.68 -0.08
C GLY A 319 -6.88 -3.33 0.46
N GLN A 320 -7.91 -3.90 -0.15
CA GLN A 320 -9.29 -3.76 0.28
C GLN A 320 -9.75 -5.03 0.99
N ILE A 321 -10.48 -4.85 2.10
CA ILE A 321 -11.03 -5.95 2.88
C ILE A 321 -12.54 -5.95 2.70
N TYR A 322 -13.06 -7.13 2.40
CA TYR A 322 -14.48 -7.40 2.25
C TYR A 322 -14.91 -8.44 3.26
N ARG A 323 -16.18 -8.39 3.67
CA ARG A 323 -16.79 -9.34 4.59
C ARG A 323 -17.96 -10.03 3.91
N LYS A 324 -18.05 -11.35 4.08
CA LYS A 324 -19.19 -12.15 3.60
C LYS A 324 -20.34 -12.09 4.59
N GLY A 325 -21.57 -12.01 4.08
CA GLY A 325 -22.74 -12.24 4.91
C GLY A 325 -23.24 -11.04 5.71
N VAL A 326 -22.91 -9.81 5.28
CA VAL A 326 -23.70 -8.66 5.74
C VAL A 326 -25.03 -8.72 4.99
N SER A 327 -25.99 -9.38 5.61
CA SER A 327 -27.40 -9.25 5.27
C SER A 327 -27.77 -7.76 5.28
N ASN A 328 -28.59 -7.32 4.31
CA ASN A 328 -29.23 -5.99 4.33
C ASN A 328 -30.04 -5.72 5.62
N SER A 329 -30.23 -6.71 6.50
CA SER A 329 -30.85 -6.55 7.82
C SER A 329 -29.95 -5.95 8.91
N ASP A 330 -28.62 -5.97 8.73
CA ASP A 330 -27.67 -5.55 9.78
C ASP A 330 -27.14 -4.12 9.58
N VAL A 331 -27.59 -3.44 8.52
CA VAL A 331 -27.28 -2.03 8.29
C VAL A 331 -28.06 -1.20 9.31
N CYS A 332 -27.35 -0.66 10.29
CA CYS A 332 -27.94 0.23 11.28
C CYS A 332 -27.94 1.69 10.77
N SER A 333 -28.75 2.54 11.38
CA SER A 333 -28.79 3.97 11.08
C SER A 333 -27.40 4.62 11.14
N GLY A 334 -26.55 4.16 12.06
CA GLY A 334 -25.16 4.61 12.21
C GLY A 334 -24.28 4.39 10.98
N ASP A 335 -24.50 3.33 10.21
CA ASP A 335 -23.71 3.05 9.00
C ASP A 335 -24.15 3.94 7.83
N VAL A 336 -25.45 4.22 7.71
CA VAL A 336 -26.00 5.18 6.72
C VAL A 336 -25.52 6.60 7.02
N ILE A 337 -25.51 6.97 8.30
CA ILE A 337 -25.04 8.27 8.78
C ILE A 337 -23.58 8.48 8.42
N ARG A 338 -22.72 7.47 8.65
CA ARG A 338 -21.29 7.57 8.32
C ARG A 338 -21.06 7.80 6.82
N SER A 339 -21.73 7.05 5.95
CA SER A 339 -21.66 7.26 4.49
C SER A 339 -22.24 8.61 4.06
N PHE A 340 -23.30 9.11 4.73
CA PHE A 340 -23.83 10.45 4.42
C PHE A 340 -22.84 11.56 4.78
N ILE A 341 -22.18 11.46 5.94
CA ILE A 341 -21.17 12.42 6.38
C ILE A 341 -19.98 12.41 5.40
N GLU A 342 -19.46 11.23 5.04
CA GLU A 342 -18.36 11.12 4.07
C GLU A 342 -18.73 11.72 2.71
N LEU A 343 -19.94 11.46 2.21
CA LEU A 343 -20.45 12.05 0.97
C LEU A 343 -20.53 13.58 1.08
N ASN A 344 -21.10 14.09 2.17
CA ASN A 344 -21.28 15.51 2.39
C ASN A 344 -19.94 16.24 2.52
N GLU A 345 -18.96 15.64 3.21
CA GLU A 345 -17.59 16.15 3.30
C GLU A 345 -16.93 16.23 1.92
N GLN A 346 -17.09 15.22 1.08
CA GLN A 346 -16.49 15.20 -0.26
C GLN A 346 -17.11 16.21 -1.22
N ILE A 347 -18.44 16.34 -1.24
CA ILE A 347 -19.15 17.33 -2.09
C ILE A 347 -18.80 18.76 -1.65
N SER A 348 -18.64 18.95 -0.35
CA SER A 348 -18.54 20.27 0.24
C SER A 348 -17.16 20.90 0.19
N ASN A 349 -16.13 20.16 -0.23
CA ASN A 349 -14.80 20.70 -0.51
C ASN A 349 -14.77 21.73 -1.65
N THR A 350 -15.93 21.97 -2.30
CA THR A 350 -16.10 22.92 -3.41
C THR A 350 -16.74 24.28 -3.03
N LYS A 351 -17.17 24.52 -1.78
CA LYS A 351 -17.81 25.80 -1.39
C LYS A 351 -17.15 26.48 -0.18
N THR A 352 -16.87 27.78 -0.33
CA THR A 352 -16.47 28.71 0.73
C THR A 352 -17.64 29.05 1.65
N ASN A 353 -18.03 28.11 2.52
CA ASN A 353 -18.98 28.38 3.59
C ASN A 353 -18.22 28.76 4.87
N ILE A 354 -18.67 29.83 5.53
CA ILE A 354 -18.20 30.28 6.83
C ILE A 354 -19.17 29.72 7.89
N LEU A 355 -18.64 29.08 8.93
CA LEU A 355 -19.39 28.51 10.05
C LEU A 355 -19.11 29.35 11.30
N ASP A 356 -20.17 29.79 11.98
CA ASP A 356 -20.11 30.60 13.20
C ASP A 356 -20.60 29.77 14.39
N PHE A 357 -19.76 29.64 15.42
CA PHE A 357 -20.02 28.88 16.64
C PHE A 357 -20.30 29.79 17.85
N GLY A 358 -20.78 31.01 17.63
CA GLY A 358 -21.45 31.82 18.66
C GLY A 358 -20.56 32.74 19.50
N SER A 359 -19.32 33.04 19.06
CA SER A 359 -18.48 34.09 19.67
C SER A 359 -17.60 34.79 18.63
N GLU A 360 -17.20 36.05 18.87
CA GLU A 360 -16.43 36.91 17.94
C GLU A 360 -15.13 36.25 17.41
N ASP A 361 -14.59 35.27 18.14
CA ASP A 361 -13.36 34.54 17.84
C ASP A 361 -13.55 33.07 17.37
N MET A 362 -14.80 32.63 17.16
CA MET A 362 -15.15 31.23 16.78
C MET A 362 -15.92 31.17 15.46
N THR A 363 -15.45 31.93 14.48
CA THR A 363 -15.94 31.87 13.09
C THR A 363 -14.85 31.30 12.20
N PHE A 364 -15.15 30.21 11.48
CA PHE A 364 -14.19 29.47 10.68
C PHE A 364 -14.67 29.26 9.25
N TYR A 365 -13.77 29.37 8.28
CA TYR A 365 -14.06 28.76 6.98
C TYR A 365 -14.15 27.24 7.15
N ARG A 366 -15.00 26.59 6.36
CA ARG A 366 -15.22 25.15 6.48
C ARG A 366 -13.92 24.34 6.45
N GLY A 367 -12.99 24.68 5.54
CA GLY A 367 -11.68 24.05 5.49
C GLY A 367 -10.82 24.25 6.75
N GLU A 368 -10.99 25.36 7.46
CA GLU A 368 -10.26 25.64 8.72
C GLU A 368 -10.77 24.77 9.86
N ILE A 369 -12.10 24.67 10.03
CA ILE A 369 -12.67 23.85 11.10
C ILE A 369 -12.49 22.35 10.87
N HIS A 370 -12.46 21.89 9.61
CA HIS A 370 -12.16 20.49 9.32
C HIS A 370 -10.67 20.17 9.57
N ILE A 371 -9.76 21.11 9.32
CA ILE A 371 -8.34 20.95 9.69
C ILE A 371 -8.18 20.88 11.22
N ILE A 372 -8.93 21.70 11.97
CA ILE A 372 -9.00 21.59 13.44
C ILE A 372 -9.54 20.21 13.86
N LYS A 373 -10.60 19.72 13.20
CA LYS A 373 -11.14 18.36 13.46
C LYS A 373 -10.07 17.30 13.25
N MET A 374 -9.38 17.33 12.11
CA MET A 374 -8.37 16.33 11.74
C MET A 374 -7.19 16.30 12.72
N ILE A 375 -6.73 17.46 13.20
CA ILE A 375 -5.67 17.53 14.22
C ILE A 375 -6.17 17.03 15.58
N GLY A 376 -7.47 17.20 15.88
CA GLY A 376 -8.12 16.66 17.07
C GLY A 376 -8.27 15.13 17.04
N ASP A 377 -8.69 14.58 15.90
CA ASP A 377 -8.84 13.13 15.67
C ASP A 377 -7.49 12.41 15.62
N PHE A 378 -6.47 13.06 15.07
CA PHE A 378 -5.11 12.53 14.90
C PHE A 378 -4.05 13.48 15.49
N PRO A 379 -3.94 13.56 16.83
CA PRO A 379 -2.91 14.37 17.46
C PRO A 379 -1.51 13.92 17.01
N GLY A 380 -0.69 14.86 16.56
CA GLY A 380 0.64 14.59 16.02
C GLY A 380 0.67 14.41 14.49
N ILE A 381 -0.44 14.57 13.78
CA ILE A 381 -0.48 14.48 12.31
C ILE A 381 0.48 15.47 11.63
N HIS A 382 1.13 15.03 10.55
CA HIS A 382 2.02 15.87 9.75
C HIS A 382 1.27 16.69 8.69
N SER A 383 1.80 17.87 8.36
CA SER A 383 1.24 18.74 7.32
C SER A 383 1.15 18.09 5.93
N ALA A 384 2.12 17.25 5.57
CA ALA A 384 2.12 16.52 4.29
C ALA A 384 1.03 15.44 4.24
N GLU A 385 0.75 14.81 5.37
CA GLU A 385 -0.32 13.82 5.50
C GLU A 385 -1.69 14.49 5.52
N LEU A 386 -1.80 15.63 6.18
CA LEU A 386 -3.00 16.45 6.18
C LEU A 386 -3.36 16.92 4.75
N ALA A 387 -2.38 17.37 3.95
CA ALA A 387 -2.61 17.70 2.53
C ALA A 387 -3.13 16.51 1.69
N ARG A 388 -2.58 15.32 1.92
CA ARG A 388 -3.01 14.09 1.24
C ARG A 388 -4.43 13.69 1.65
N LYS A 389 -4.77 13.75 2.94
CA LYS A 389 -6.12 13.41 3.44
C LYS A 389 -7.19 14.39 2.95
N PHE A 390 -6.86 15.67 2.77
CA PHE A 390 -7.80 16.68 2.28
C PHE A 390 -7.88 16.78 0.75
N GLY A 391 -7.01 16.08 0.00
CA GLY A 391 -6.98 16.19 -1.47
C GLY A 391 -6.62 17.60 -1.98
N ILE A 392 -5.96 18.42 -1.16
CA ILE A 392 -5.58 19.81 -1.49
C ILE A 392 -4.06 19.98 -1.50
N THR A 393 -3.59 21.02 -2.18
CA THR A 393 -2.15 21.24 -2.35
C THR A 393 -1.47 21.63 -1.03
N ARG A 394 -0.22 21.17 -0.84
CA ARG A 394 0.61 21.49 0.35
C ARG A 394 0.71 23.00 0.64
N PRO A 395 0.81 23.90 -0.36
CA PRO A 395 0.80 25.35 -0.11
C PRO A 395 -0.51 25.86 0.52
N VAL A 396 -1.66 25.31 0.13
CA VAL A 396 -2.96 25.70 0.69
C VAL A 396 -3.06 25.27 2.15
N VAL A 397 -2.68 24.03 2.45
CA VAL A 397 -2.59 23.54 3.84
C VAL A 397 -1.64 24.40 4.67
N HIS A 398 -0.47 24.72 4.14
CA HIS A 398 0.52 25.51 4.85
C HIS A 398 -0.01 26.89 5.25
N LYS A 399 -0.69 27.57 4.33
CA LYS A 399 -1.32 28.87 4.58
C LYS A 399 -2.40 28.78 5.65
N THR A 400 -3.23 27.74 5.61
CA THR A 400 -4.28 27.54 6.61
C THR A 400 -3.70 27.22 7.99
N LEU A 401 -2.67 26.37 8.07
CA LEU A 401 -1.98 26.07 9.33
C LEU A 401 -1.35 27.31 9.95
N GLN A 402 -0.70 28.17 9.16
CA GLN A 402 -0.15 29.44 9.66
C GLN A 402 -1.25 30.30 10.30
N LYS A 403 -2.38 30.46 9.62
CA LYS A 403 -3.52 31.23 10.14
C LYS A 403 -4.06 30.63 11.46
N LEU A 404 -4.22 29.31 11.53
CA LEU A 404 -4.69 28.62 12.74
C LEU A 404 -3.70 28.74 13.91
N MET A 405 -2.40 28.76 13.63
CA MET A 405 -1.35 29.02 14.62
C MET A 405 -1.41 30.47 15.13
N GLU A 406 -1.55 31.45 14.23
CA GLU A 406 -1.71 32.87 14.58
C GLU A 406 -2.96 33.13 15.45
N GLN A 407 -4.03 32.39 15.20
CA GLN A 407 -5.26 32.43 16.00
C GLN A 407 -5.17 31.68 17.34
N GLY A 408 -4.05 31.01 17.59
CA GLY A 408 -3.79 30.25 18.82
C GLY A 408 -4.60 28.96 18.95
N LEU A 409 -5.04 28.37 17.84
CA LEU A 409 -5.89 27.16 17.82
C LEU A 409 -5.07 25.87 17.73
N ILE A 410 -3.89 25.95 17.12
CA ILE A 410 -2.99 24.80 16.97
C ILE A 410 -1.56 25.19 17.37
N ILE A 411 -0.79 24.20 17.78
CA ILE A 411 0.65 24.29 18.03
C ILE A 411 1.40 23.29 17.17
N LYS A 412 2.69 23.58 16.98
CA LYS A 412 3.59 22.80 16.16
C LYS A 412 4.80 22.43 17.02
N GLU A 413 5.08 21.14 17.14
CA GLU A 413 6.23 20.61 17.87
C GLU A 413 7.21 19.94 16.89
N ASP A 414 8.50 20.00 17.19
CA ASP A 414 9.51 19.31 16.39
C ASP A 414 9.41 17.80 16.60
N ASP A 415 9.50 17.06 15.49
CA ASP A 415 9.56 15.61 15.55
C ASP A 415 10.95 15.18 16.05
N THR A 416 10.97 14.38 17.11
CA THR A 416 12.20 13.93 17.78
C THR A 416 12.98 12.91 16.95
N GLU A 417 12.35 12.27 15.97
CA GLU A 417 12.95 11.28 15.06
C GLU A 417 13.38 11.89 13.71
N ASP A 418 12.68 12.91 13.21
CA ASP A 418 13.04 13.64 11.99
C ASP A 418 12.88 15.16 12.15
N LYS A 419 13.99 15.87 12.40
CA LYS A 419 14.02 17.34 12.59
C LYS A 419 13.55 18.16 11.38
N LYS A 420 13.30 17.54 10.22
CA LYS A 420 12.70 18.19 9.05
C LYS A 420 11.17 18.11 9.06
N ARG A 421 10.59 17.35 10.00
CA ARG A 421 9.16 17.18 10.20
C ARG A 421 8.71 17.86 11.48
N SER A 422 7.41 18.04 11.55
CA SER A 422 6.80 18.63 12.72
C SER A 422 5.42 18.05 12.93
N LEU A 423 5.07 17.94 14.20
CA LEU A 423 3.85 17.34 14.71
C LEU A 423 2.86 18.46 15.05
N LEU A 424 1.59 18.28 14.72
CA LEU A 424 0.54 19.28 14.95
C LEU A 424 -0.37 18.84 16.09
N TYR A 425 -0.68 19.75 17.00
CA TYR A 425 -1.59 19.50 18.12
C TYR A 425 -2.58 20.66 18.31
N LEU A 426 -3.75 20.36 18.87
CA LEU A 426 -4.72 21.40 19.25
C LEU A 426 -4.33 22.05 20.58
N THR A 427 -4.44 23.38 20.66
CA THR A 427 -4.43 24.10 21.94
C THR A 427 -5.75 23.88 22.69
N GLU A 428 -5.85 24.34 23.94
CA GLU A 428 -7.14 24.35 24.65
C GLU A 428 -8.22 25.14 23.90
N LYS A 429 -7.85 26.24 23.22
CA LYS A 429 -8.76 27.00 22.34
C LYS A 429 -9.19 26.16 21.13
N GLY A 430 -8.25 25.44 20.50
CA GLY A 430 -8.55 24.51 19.40
C GLY A 430 -9.45 23.35 19.81
N LYS A 431 -9.26 22.80 21.02
CA LYS A 431 -10.12 21.75 21.58
C LYS A 431 -11.55 22.22 21.86
N VAL A 432 -11.74 23.50 22.20
CA VAL A 432 -13.08 24.09 22.30
C VAL A 432 -13.73 24.17 20.91
N ALA A 433 -13.02 24.69 19.90
CA ALA A 433 -13.53 24.72 18.53
C ALA A 433 -13.87 23.33 17.97
N TYR A 434 -13.01 22.34 18.24
CA TYR A 434 -13.25 20.92 17.93
C TYR A 434 -14.56 20.42 18.52
N ARG A 435 -14.78 20.61 19.83
CA ARG A 435 -16.00 20.13 20.52
C ARG A 435 -17.27 20.82 20.04
N GLU A 436 -17.20 22.13 19.79
CA GLU A 436 -18.35 22.87 19.28
C GLU A 436 -18.69 22.48 17.84
N HIS A 437 -17.69 22.15 17.01
CA HIS A 437 -17.91 21.57 15.69
C HIS A 437 -18.53 20.16 15.74
N GLU A 438 -18.09 19.30 16.67
CA GLU A 438 -18.73 18.00 16.89
C GLU A 438 -20.20 18.14 17.35
N LYS A 439 -20.47 19.09 18.25
CA LYS A 439 -21.85 19.40 18.65
C LYS A 439 -22.69 19.95 17.51
N TYR A 440 -22.14 20.84 16.68
CA TYR A 440 -22.83 21.38 15.51
C TYR A 440 -23.25 20.28 14.53
N HIS A 441 -22.39 19.30 14.26
CA HIS A 441 -22.77 18.11 13.49
C HIS A 441 -23.88 17.31 14.18
N ASN A 442 -23.75 17.06 15.47
CA ASN A 442 -24.76 16.32 16.24
C ASN A 442 -26.13 17.05 16.30
N GLU A 443 -26.16 18.39 16.25
CA GLU A 443 -27.39 19.19 16.29
C GLU A 443 -28.02 19.42 14.91
N GLN A 444 -27.23 19.68 13.86
CA GLN A 444 -27.72 19.90 12.50
C GLN A 444 -28.13 18.60 11.81
N ASP A 445 -27.41 17.50 12.07
CA ASP A 445 -27.70 16.20 11.47
C ASP A 445 -28.75 15.42 12.31
N LYS A 446 -29.20 15.98 13.44
CA LYS A 446 -30.19 15.36 14.33
C LYS A 446 -31.48 14.97 13.60
N ALA A 447 -31.99 15.83 12.71
CA ALA A 447 -33.21 15.55 11.95
C ALA A 447 -33.03 14.36 10.99
N LEU A 448 -31.83 14.18 10.43
CA LEU A 448 -31.47 13.00 9.64
C LEU A 448 -31.33 11.76 10.54
N PHE A 449 -30.72 11.91 11.71
CA PHE A 449 -30.53 10.81 12.66
C PHE A 449 -31.86 10.30 13.18
N ASP A 450 -32.76 11.19 13.57
CA ASP A 450 -34.13 10.88 13.99
C ASP A 450 -34.93 10.22 12.85
N PHE A 451 -34.75 10.66 11.60
CA PHE A 451 -35.39 10.04 10.42
C PHE A 451 -34.89 8.62 10.13
N LEU A 452 -33.60 8.36 10.34
CA LEU A 452 -32.99 7.05 10.08
C LEU A 452 -33.17 6.06 11.24
N ALA A 453 -33.35 6.55 12.48
CA ALA A 453 -33.43 5.72 13.68
C ALA A 453 -34.59 4.70 13.66
N ASP A 454 -35.73 5.06 13.08
CA ASP A 454 -36.93 4.22 13.02
C ASP A 454 -37.08 3.47 11.68
N MET A 455 -36.06 3.50 10.82
CA MET A 455 -36.16 2.95 9.47
C MET A 455 -35.82 1.45 9.42
N PRO A 456 -36.58 0.61 8.67
CA PRO A 456 -36.25 -0.80 8.48
C PRO A 456 -34.89 -1.01 7.82
N GLY A 457 -34.14 -2.03 8.25
CA GLY A 457 -32.79 -2.36 7.75
C GLY A 457 -32.68 -2.43 6.23
N GLU A 458 -33.67 -3.01 5.54
CA GLU A 458 -33.68 -3.08 4.06
C GLU A 458 -33.67 -1.69 3.39
N LYS A 459 -34.37 -0.71 3.97
CA LYS A 459 -34.36 0.67 3.47
C LYS A 459 -33.06 1.39 3.83
N LEU A 460 -32.53 1.13 5.02
CA LEU A 460 -31.21 1.65 5.42
C LEU A 460 -30.10 1.13 4.50
N ALA A 461 -30.14 -0.16 4.14
CA ALA A 461 -29.21 -0.77 3.20
C ALA A 461 -29.33 -0.18 1.78
N ALA A 462 -30.54 0.07 1.30
CA ALA A 462 -30.76 0.73 0.01
C ALA A 462 -30.21 2.17 -0.01
N ILE A 463 -30.44 2.93 1.07
CA ILE A 463 -29.90 4.29 1.20
C ILE A 463 -28.37 4.26 1.31
N LYS A 464 -27.81 3.35 2.11
CA LYS A 464 -26.36 3.17 2.22
C LYS A 464 -25.73 2.83 0.87
N GLY A 465 -26.29 1.87 0.14
CA GLY A 465 -25.79 1.49 -1.19
C GLY A 465 -25.82 2.64 -2.19
N PHE A 466 -26.85 3.49 -2.13
CA PHE A 466 -26.89 4.72 -2.93
C PHE A 466 -25.77 5.71 -2.52
N LEU A 467 -25.60 5.95 -1.21
CA LEU A 467 -24.59 6.88 -0.70
C LEU A 467 -23.16 6.44 -1.01
N ASP A 468 -22.85 5.15 -0.81
CA ASP A 468 -21.53 4.58 -1.12
C ASP A 468 -21.22 4.70 -2.63
N ASN A 469 -22.21 4.49 -3.49
CA ASN A 469 -22.07 4.68 -4.93
C ASN A 469 -21.86 6.17 -5.29
N ALA A 470 -22.64 7.07 -4.66
CA ALA A 470 -22.48 8.51 -4.84
C ALA A 470 -21.09 9.02 -4.39
N ILE A 471 -20.57 8.52 -3.27
CA ILE A 471 -19.20 8.79 -2.79
C ILE A 471 -18.19 8.40 -3.87
N GLY A 472 -18.33 7.18 -4.40
CA GLY A 472 -17.47 6.69 -5.49
C GLY A 472 -17.50 7.60 -6.72
N LEU A 473 -18.70 8.03 -7.14
CA LEU A 473 -18.85 8.93 -8.29
C LEU A 473 -18.18 10.29 -8.07
N ILE A 474 -18.30 10.88 -6.89
CA ILE A 474 -17.72 12.21 -6.60
C ILE A 474 -16.20 12.17 -6.51
N LYS A 475 -15.60 11.09 -5.96
CA LYS A 475 -14.15 10.87 -6.00
C LYS A 475 -13.59 10.79 -7.43
N ASN A 476 -14.40 10.38 -8.40
CA ASN A 476 -14.00 10.29 -9.80
C ASN A 476 -14.15 11.62 -10.58
N HIS A 477 -14.83 12.62 -10.00
CA HIS A 477 -15.16 13.90 -10.64
C HIS A 477 -14.47 15.13 -10.04
N ALA A 478 -13.86 15.02 -8.85
CA ALA A 478 -13.07 16.07 -8.19
C ALA A 478 -11.57 15.82 -8.39
#